data_AF-A0A520KKH8-F1
#
_entry.id   AF-A0A520KKH8-F1
#
_cell.length_a   1.000
_cell.length_b   1.000
_cell.length_c   1.000
_cell.angle_alpha   90.00
_cell.angle_beta   90.00
_cell.angle_gamma   90.00
#
_symmetry.space_group_name_H-M   'P 1'
#
loop_
_entity.id
_entity.type
_entity.pdbx_description
1 polymer ?
#
loop_
_entity_poly.entity_id
_entity_poly.type
_entity_poly.pdbx_seq_one_letter_code
_entity_poly.pdbx_strand_id
1 'polypeptide(L)'
;MSLNDSFNCKLKEHRKDIFETNDNGSEKFLPIKAAEKLMEEYDFLTVDENEEIFVRNGSMYHDRGESVIKQEVQRVLPKGYGRVTTPKSQTISTVCDWTRIKREEFREDSRYINLENGVFDLETDEFIEEEANFLFRHKLPVKYDEDAWPEKTLDIIRDIVVEENIPLIQEMFGYCLYRDYPFNKAFMLLGNGANGKTTILNILQNFLGNDNIANPSLQALLERNYNDHNLFKKLANINADIPDRSLKNTSKFKKLTGEDMIFAEKKHSNDALQFKNYAKLIYSANDLPETHEFNDAFFRRWIIIDFPYKFTSDPEDGYKTKDPDILKGLFTDEEMSGLFNWALQGLKRIFRNNGFSTSDSTKNVKKEWLLRTDSLRSFCEYHCEEDPDYFVPKDEFMKVYKYYCKVFDIRYKSKNKVGRELPKVLAVDSRRKRISGYKNGFDSGPVRVWVGLKLKDLVFLSDDFDELDVFKDVEGGFEKVGLLELKGDEVVDDGLGFGRSDLLEVLPGEGEGMAVEMVFEEFSDVDNDRVGEVLDELVRKGDVVEQFSGFYKKV
;
A
#
# COMPACT_ATOMS: atom_id res chain seq x y z
N MET A 1 20.73 5.66 -16.76
CA MET A 1 21.37 5.79 -18.10
C MET A 1 22.47 4.76 -18.20
N SER A 2 22.14 3.54 -18.63
CA SER A 2 23.15 2.53 -18.95
C SER A 2 23.77 2.86 -20.31
N LEU A 3 25.07 2.62 -20.44
CA LEU A 3 25.88 2.85 -21.65
C LEU A 3 25.57 1.87 -22.80
N ASN A 4 24.61 0.95 -22.63
CA ASN A 4 24.31 -0.13 -23.60
C ASN A 4 23.27 0.23 -24.66
N ASP A 5 22.81 1.48 -24.70
CA ASP A 5 21.74 1.96 -25.58
C ASP A 5 22.26 2.63 -26.87
N SER A 6 23.50 2.35 -27.28
CA SER A 6 24.04 2.92 -28.50
C SER A 6 23.59 2.12 -29.73
N PHE A 7 22.63 2.66 -30.48
CA PHE A 7 22.38 2.20 -31.84
C PHE A 7 23.61 2.52 -32.71
N ASN A 8 24.41 1.49 -33.01
CA ASN A 8 25.47 1.57 -34.00
C ASN A 8 24.88 2.00 -35.34
N CYS A 9 25.66 2.74 -36.14
CA CYS A 9 25.18 3.28 -37.41
C CYS A 9 25.13 2.19 -38.48
N LYS A 10 23.93 1.66 -38.74
CA LYS A 10 23.71 0.58 -39.71
C LYS A 10 23.42 1.11 -41.11
N LEU A 11 22.74 2.26 -41.23
CA LEU A 11 22.33 2.81 -42.53
C LEU A 11 23.53 3.24 -43.40
N LYS A 12 24.68 3.52 -42.78
CA LYS A 12 25.92 3.90 -43.46
C LYS A 12 26.46 2.80 -44.39
N GLU A 13 26.20 1.54 -44.06
CA GLU A 13 26.63 0.40 -44.87
C GLU A 13 25.89 0.33 -46.20
N HIS A 14 24.65 0.84 -46.23
CA HIS A 14 23.74 0.86 -47.38
C HIS A 14 23.83 2.14 -48.23
N ARG A 15 24.87 2.96 -48.06
CA ARG A 15 24.96 4.29 -48.70
C ARG A 15 24.78 4.23 -50.23
N LYS A 16 25.29 3.19 -50.90
CA LYS A 16 25.21 3.09 -52.36
C LYS A 16 23.78 2.87 -52.86
N ASP A 17 22.91 2.27 -52.04
CA ASP A 17 21.55 1.93 -52.43
C ASP A 17 20.57 3.08 -52.20
N ILE A 18 20.89 3.95 -51.25
CA ILE A 18 20.02 5.05 -50.79
C ILE A 18 20.34 6.41 -51.45
N PHE A 19 21.30 6.46 -52.37
CA PHE A 19 21.61 7.65 -53.18
C PHE A 19 21.57 7.33 -54.67
N GLU A 20 21.06 8.27 -55.45
CA GLU A 20 21.10 8.26 -56.92
C GLU A 20 21.99 9.41 -57.40
N THR A 21 22.87 9.15 -58.36
CA THR A 21 23.69 10.20 -58.98
C THR A 21 22.96 10.79 -60.16
N ASN A 22 22.66 12.08 -60.10
CA ASN A 22 22.04 12.82 -61.21
C ASN A 22 23.06 13.08 -62.33
N ASP A 23 22.57 13.41 -63.53
CA ASP A 23 23.37 13.71 -64.73
C ASP A 23 24.42 14.83 -64.52
N ASN A 24 24.18 15.72 -63.55
CA ASN A 24 25.08 16.81 -63.18
C ASN A 24 26.10 16.44 -62.08
N GLY A 25 26.21 15.15 -61.73
CA GLY A 25 27.11 14.63 -60.70
C GLY A 25 26.66 14.86 -59.25
N SER A 26 25.48 15.45 -59.04
CA SER A 26 24.93 15.64 -57.69
C SER A 26 24.27 14.35 -57.18
N GLU A 27 24.48 14.01 -55.91
CA GLU A 27 23.81 12.86 -55.27
C GLU A 27 22.46 13.28 -54.69
N LYS A 28 21.42 12.53 -55.05
CA LYS A 28 20.05 12.67 -54.54
C LYS A 28 19.78 11.54 -53.54
N PHE A 29 19.44 11.89 -52.31
CA PHE A 29 19.00 10.92 -51.31
C PHE A 29 17.61 10.36 -51.67
N LEU A 30 17.41 9.07 -51.44
CA LEU A 30 16.17 8.34 -51.72
C LEU A 30 15.50 7.90 -50.40
N PRO A 31 14.53 8.67 -49.87
CA PRO A 31 13.94 8.42 -48.56
C PRO A 31 13.24 7.07 -48.41
N ILE A 32 12.56 6.61 -49.47
CA ILE A 32 11.85 5.32 -49.50
C ILE A 32 12.86 4.17 -49.39
N LYS A 33 13.93 4.18 -50.19
CA LYS A 33 15.00 3.18 -50.10
C LYS A 33 15.71 3.22 -48.75
N ALA A 34 15.92 4.41 -48.19
CA ALA A 34 16.45 4.54 -46.84
C ALA A 34 15.52 3.92 -45.79
N ALA A 35 14.20 4.09 -45.93
CA ALA A 35 13.23 3.42 -45.07
C ALA A 35 13.28 1.89 -45.23
N GLU A 36 13.36 1.37 -46.47
CA GLU A 36 13.52 -0.07 -46.73
C GLU A 36 14.74 -0.63 -46.00
N LYS A 37 15.89 0.03 -46.12
CA LYS A 37 17.13 -0.37 -45.43
C LYS A 37 17.08 -0.23 -43.93
N LEU A 38 16.35 0.76 -43.41
CA LEU A 38 16.10 0.86 -41.97
C LEU A 38 15.22 -0.29 -41.46
N MET A 39 14.21 -0.71 -42.23
CA MET A 39 13.35 -1.85 -41.87
C MET A 39 14.06 -3.21 -41.96
N GLU A 40 15.11 -3.34 -42.79
CA GLU A 40 15.97 -4.53 -42.81
C GLU A 40 16.85 -4.64 -41.55
N GLU A 41 17.23 -3.49 -40.97
CA GLU A 41 18.23 -3.40 -39.90
C GLU A 41 17.65 -3.22 -38.50
N TYR A 42 16.41 -2.72 -38.42
CA TYR A 42 15.72 -2.39 -37.19
C TYR A 42 14.27 -2.85 -37.27
N ASP A 43 13.76 -3.29 -36.13
CA ASP A 43 12.36 -3.62 -35.94
C ASP A 43 11.64 -2.40 -35.37
N PHE A 44 10.81 -1.77 -36.20
CA PHE A 44 10.03 -0.58 -35.86
C PHE A 44 8.55 -0.94 -35.77
N LEU A 45 7.85 -0.27 -34.85
CA LEU A 45 6.39 -0.30 -34.72
C LEU A 45 5.88 1.12 -34.54
N THR A 46 4.73 1.44 -35.13
CA THR A 46 4.12 2.77 -35.02
C THR A 46 2.71 2.66 -34.50
N VAL A 47 2.41 3.34 -33.40
CA VAL A 47 1.05 3.36 -32.83
C VAL A 47 0.17 4.26 -33.70
N ASP A 48 -0.85 3.68 -34.34
CA ASP A 48 -1.65 4.33 -35.39
C ASP A 48 -2.35 5.61 -34.89
N GLU A 49 -2.77 5.66 -33.63
CA GLU A 49 -3.57 6.76 -33.08
C GLU A 49 -2.77 8.05 -32.83
N ASN A 50 -1.46 7.95 -32.56
CA ASN A 50 -0.60 9.10 -32.25
C ASN A 50 0.69 9.16 -33.08
N GLU A 51 0.85 8.25 -34.05
CA GLU A 51 2.02 8.13 -34.91
C GLU A 51 3.35 8.03 -34.15
N GLU A 52 3.31 7.54 -32.90
CA GLU A 52 4.50 7.36 -32.08
C GLU A 52 5.27 6.12 -32.54
N ILE A 53 6.51 6.34 -33.01
CA ILE A 53 7.37 5.29 -33.55
C ILE A 53 8.25 4.70 -32.45
N PHE A 54 8.10 3.40 -32.24
CA PHE A 54 8.90 2.54 -31.39
C PHE A 54 9.98 1.82 -32.20
N VAL A 55 11.11 1.56 -31.56
CA VAL A 55 12.21 0.78 -32.12
C VAL A 55 12.64 -0.29 -31.11
N ARG A 56 12.83 -1.51 -31.60
CA ARG A 56 13.28 -2.62 -30.77
C ARG A 56 14.78 -2.55 -30.51
N ASN A 57 15.18 -2.81 -29.27
CA ASN A 57 16.56 -3.05 -28.86
C ASN A 57 16.56 -4.27 -27.91
N GLY A 58 17.18 -5.38 -28.34
CA GLY A 58 17.05 -6.68 -27.66
C GLY A 58 15.59 -7.12 -27.53
N SER A 59 15.16 -7.45 -26.32
CA SER A 59 13.78 -7.89 -26.02
C SER A 59 12.78 -6.75 -25.75
N MET A 60 13.14 -5.47 -25.97
CA MET A 60 12.28 -4.32 -25.63
C MET A 60 12.07 -3.34 -26.78
N TYR A 61 10.90 -2.71 -26.81
CA TYR A 61 10.60 -1.54 -27.64
C TYR A 61 10.74 -0.22 -26.87
N HIS A 62 11.47 0.72 -27.47
CA HIS A 62 11.70 2.07 -26.94
C HIS A 62 10.98 3.11 -27.78
N ASP A 63 10.45 4.16 -27.15
CA ASP A 63 9.77 5.31 -27.76
C ASP A 63 10.73 6.31 -28.46
N ARG A 64 11.82 5.79 -29.04
CA ARG A 64 12.89 6.58 -29.68
C ARG A 64 12.98 6.36 -31.19
N GLY A 65 12.03 5.66 -31.81
CA GLY A 65 12.12 5.27 -33.22
C GLY A 65 12.36 6.46 -34.14
N GLU A 66 11.59 7.54 -33.98
CA GLU A 66 11.77 8.77 -34.76
C GLU A 66 13.18 9.39 -34.58
N SER A 67 13.68 9.39 -33.34
CA SER A 67 15.02 9.91 -33.03
C SER A 67 16.12 9.06 -33.66
N VAL A 68 15.98 7.73 -33.65
CA VAL A 68 16.92 6.79 -34.28
C VAL A 68 16.94 7.02 -35.79
N ILE A 69 15.77 7.08 -36.45
CA ILE A 69 15.66 7.34 -37.88
C ILE A 69 16.32 8.67 -38.24
N LYS A 70 16.04 9.75 -37.48
CA LYS A 70 16.67 11.07 -37.70
C LYS A 70 18.19 11.02 -37.60
N GLN A 71 18.73 10.25 -36.65
CA GLN A 71 20.18 10.11 -36.46
C GLN A 71 20.82 9.29 -37.58
N GLU A 72 20.24 8.15 -37.95
CA GLU A 72 20.76 7.30 -39.03
C GLU A 72 20.79 8.06 -40.36
N VAL A 73 19.70 8.74 -40.72
CA VAL A 73 19.65 9.58 -41.93
C VAL A 73 20.66 10.72 -41.85
N GLN A 74 20.82 11.38 -40.68
CA GLN A 74 21.80 12.45 -40.54
C GLN A 74 23.25 11.98 -40.75
N ARG A 75 23.59 10.76 -40.32
CA ARG A 75 24.95 10.21 -40.40
C ARG A 75 25.38 9.91 -41.83
N VAL A 76 24.43 9.63 -42.73
CA VAL A 76 24.71 9.33 -44.15
C VAL A 76 24.64 10.54 -45.07
N LEU A 77 23.93 11.60 -44.66
CA LEU A 77 23.81 12.82 -45.45
C LEU A 77 25.15 13.61 -45.50
N PRO A 78 25.59 14.08 -46.68
CA PRO A 78 26.77 14.92 -46.82
C PRO A 78 26.65 16.24 -46.04
N LYS A 79 27.77 16.79 -45.53
CA LYS A 79 27.80 18.05 -44.78
C LYS A 79 27.21 19.27 -45.53
N GLY A 80 27.22 19.24 -46.87
CA GLY A 80 26.68 20.30 -47.74
C GLY A 80 25.30 20.00 -48.34
N TYR A 81 24.57 19.01 -47.83
CA TYR A 81 23.27 18.63 -48.40
C TYR A 81 22.23 19.74 -48.22
N GLY A 82 21.64 20.23 -49.33
CA GLY A 82 20.91 21.50 -49.35
C GLY A 82 19.72 21.61 -48.39
N ARG A 83 18.91 20.55 -48.25
CA ARG A 83 17.78 20.50 -47.29
C ARG A 83 17.81 19.18 -46.53
N VAL A 84 18.38 19.19 -45.33
CA VAL A 84 18.54 18.01 -44.46
C VAL A 84 17.22 17.58 -43.80
N THR A 85 16.25 18.47 -43.68
CA THR A 85 14.96 18.21 -43.01
C THR A 85 14.00 17.37 -43.84
N THR A 86 13.92 17.62 -45.14
CA THR A 86 13.01 16.90 -46.05
C THR A 86 13.31 15.40 -46.14
N PRO A 87 14.56 14.95 -46.36
CA PRO A 87 14.93 13.54 -46.32
C PRO A 87 14.50 12.83 -45.05
N LYS A 88 14.80 13.43 -43.89
CA LYS A 88 14.43 12.87 -42.58
C LYS A 88 12.93 12.71 -42.45
N SER A 89 12.18 13.76 -42.76
CA SER A 89 10.71 13.76 -42.61
C SER A 89 10.06 12.75 -43.54
N GLN A 90 10.54 12.61 -44.78
CA GLN A 90 10.02 11.63 -45.74
C GLN A 90 10.35 10.20 -45.32
N THR A 91 11.57 9.94 -44.83
CA THR A 91 11.94 8.61 -44.31
C THR A 91 11.11 8.24 -43.08
N ILE A 92 10.91 9.18 -42.13
CA ILE A 92 10.05 8.99 -40.96
C ILE A 92 8.62 8.65 -41.39
N SER A 93 8.03 9.44 -42.29
CA SER A 93 6.67 9.21 -42.80
C SER A 93 6.55 7.83 -43.44
N THR A 94 7.55 7.42 -44.22
CA THR A 94 7.54 6.11 -44.88
C THR A 94 7.60 4.96 -43.86
N VAL A 95 8.51 5.05 -42.87
CA VAL A 95 8.60 4.04 -41.79
C VAL A 95 7.30 4.02 -40.97
N CYS A 96 6.76 5.19 -40.62
CA CYS A 96 5.48 5.33 -39.93
C CYS A 96 4.37 4.56 -40.66
N ASP A 97 4.18 4.82 -41.95
CA ASP A 97 3.13 4.20 -42.76
C ASP A 97 3.28 2.68 -42.91
N TRP A 98 4.51 2.16 -42.92
CA TRP A 98 4.77 0.74 -43.09
C TRP A 98 4.69 -0.08 -41.79
N THR A 99 4.72 0.57 -40.63
CA THR A 99 4.86 -0.10 -39.33
C THR A 99 3.67 0.10 -38.40
N ARG A 100 2.54 0.57 -38.94
CA ARG A 100 1.33 0.88 -38.16
C ARG A 100 0.77 -0.37 -37.46
N ILE A 101 0.52 -0.22 -36.17
CA ILE A 101 -0.14 -1.19 -35.31
C ILE A 101 -1.18 -0.44 -34.46
N LYS A 102 -2.33 -1.07 -34.18
CA LYS A 102 -3.32 -0.50 -33.27
C LYS A 102 -2.77 -0.51 -31.84
N ARG A 103 -3.09 0.51 -31.03
CA ARG A 103 -2.68 0.54 -29.61
C ARG A 103 -3.14 -0.68 -28.82
N GLU A 104 -4.29 -1.23 -29.18
CA GLU A 104 -4.85 -2.42 -28.55
C GLU A 104 -4.04 -3.70 -28.83
N GLU A 105 -3.35 -3.75 -29.95
CA GLU A 105 -2.48 -4.86 -30.35
C GLU A 105 -1.08 -4.69 -29.73
N PHE A 106 -0.64 -3.45 -29.49
CA PHE A 106 0.61 -3.15 -28.77
C PHE A 106 0.46 -3.24 -27.24
N ARG A 107 -0.09 -4.38 -26.78
CA ARG A 107 -0.26 -4.73 -25.37
C ARG A 107 0.78 -5.75 -24.95
N GLU A 108 1.30 -5.54 -23.75
CA GLU A 108 2.19 -6.50 -23.11
C GLU A 108 1.34 -7.47 -22.29
N ASP A 109 1.30 -8.74 -22.66
CA ASP A 109 0.54 -9.76 -21.93
C ASP A 109 1.14 -9.97 -20.53
N SER A 110 0.34 -9.79 -19.47
CA SER A 110 0.77 -9.90 -18.07
C SER A 110 1.23 -11.30 -17.66
N ARG A 111 0.94 -12.32 -18.46
CA ARG A 111 1.44 -13.69 -18.31
C ARG A 111 2.96 -13.78 -18.40
N TYR A 112 3.58 -12.94 -19.22
CA TYR A 112 5.01 -13.04 -19.49
C TYR A 112 5.83 -11.99 -18.75
N ILE A 113 6.96 -12.41 -18.19
CA ILE A 113 7.94 -11.54 -17.53
C ILE A 113 9.23 -11.53 -18.34
N ASN A 114 9.65 -10.33 -18.76
CA ASN A 114 10.88 -10.14 -19.54
C ASN A 114 12.09 -9.98 -18.62
N LEU A 115 13.08 -10.86 -18.77
CA LEU A 115 14.29 -10.98 -17.94
C LEU A 115 15.56 -10.75 -18.79
N GLU A 116 16.72 -10.59 -18.16
CA GLU A 116 18.03 -10.38 -18.81
C GLU A 116 18.32 -11.42 -19.90
N ASN A 117 18.09 -12.70 -19.59
CA ASN A 117 18.45 -13.86 -20.40
C ASN A 117 17.26 -14.54 -21.10
N GLY A 118 16.05 -14.00 -21.05
CA GLY A 118 14.88 -14.63 -21.67
C GLY A 118 13.55 -14.15 -21.10
N VAL A 119 12.51 -14.96 -21.28
CA VAL A 119 11.14 -14.65 -20.86
C VAL A 119 10.60 -15.76 -19.99
N PHE A 120 10.00 -15.41 -18.85
CA PHE A 120 9.34 -16.36 -17.97
C PHE A 120 7.83 -16.36 -18.20
N ASP A 121 7.23 -17.54 -18.39
CA ASP A 121 5.80 -17.74 -18.56
C ASP A 121 5.15 -18.12 -17.21
N LEU A 122 4.32 -17.22 -16.66
CA LEU A 122 3.66 -17.43 -15.37
C LEU A 122 2.57 -18.51 -15.38
N GLU A 123 2.04 -18.89 -16.54
CA GLU A 123 0.97 -19.88 -16.65
C GLU A 123 1.52 -21.30 -16.76
N THR A 124 2.54 -21.51 -17.59
CA THR A 124 3.19 -22.81 -17.76
C THR A 124 4.31 -23.07 -16.76
N ASP A 125 4.80 -22.02 -16.09
CA ASP A 125 5.96 -22.08 -15.20
C ASP A 125 7.26 -22.44 -15.93
N GLU A 126 7.37 -22.00 -17.19
CA GLU A 126 8.50 -22.33 -18.08
C GLU A 126 9.31 -21.08 -18.44
N PHE A 127 10.61 -21.27 -18.61
CA PHE A 127 11.54 -20.25 -19.09
C PHE A 127 11.85 -20.43 -20.58
N ILE A 128 11.79 -19.32 -21.31
CA ILE A 128 12.01 -19.24 -22.75
C ILE A 128 13.30 -18.46 -23.00
N GLU A 129 14.37 -19.15 -23.42
CA GLU A 129 15.70 -18.57 -23.67
C GLU A 129 15.78 -17.69 -24.93
N GLU A 130 14.79 -17.76 -25.83
CA GLU A 130 14.80 -17.00 -27.08
C GLU A 130 14.30 -15.56 -26.89
N GLU A 131 14.84 -14.62 -27.70
CA GLU A 131 14.25 -13.29 -27.91
C GLU A 131 12.93 -13.40 -28.70
N ALA A 132 11.94 -14.07 -28.11
CA ALA A 132 10.62 -14.20 -28.67
C ALA A 132 10.06 -12.81 -29.01
N ASN A 133 9.28 -12.73 -30.09
CA ASN A 133 8.71 -11.49 -30.65
C ASN A 133 7.58 -10.91 -29.79
N PHE A 134 7.81 -10.80 -28.48
CA PHE A 134 6.93 -10.16 -27.54
C PHE A 134 7.10 -8.64 -27.60
N LEU A 135 6.01 -7.93 -27.31
CA LEU A 135 5.90 -6.49 -27.43
C LEU A 135 6.28 -5.76 -26.13
N PHE A 136 7.32 -6.24 -25.43
CA PHE A 136 7.73 -5.67 -24.14
C PHE A 136 8.27 -4.25 -24.27
N ARG A 137 8.04 -3.46 -23.24
CA ARG A 137 8.46 -2.07 -23.06
C ARG A 137 9.16 -1.87 -21.72
N HIS A 138 9.34 -2.97 -20.98
CA HIS A 138 10.12 -3.07 -19.76
C HIS A 138 10.90 -4.39 -19.77
N LYS A 139 11.97 -4.45 -18.99
CA LYS A 139 12.81 -5.64 -18.78
C LYS A 139 13.34 -5.57 -17.36
N LEU A 140 13.27 -6.65 -16.62
CA LEU A 140 13.90 -6.75 -15.31
C LEU A 140 15.41 -6.99 -15.49
N PRO A 141 16.27 -6.33 -14.72
CA PRO A 141 17.72 -6.51 -14.76
C PRO A 141 18.15 -7.78 -14.01
N VAL A 142 17.41 -8.88 -14.20
CA VAL A 142 17.56 -10.14 -13.46
C VAL A 142 17.64 -11.27 -14.46
N LYS A 143 18.58 -12.21 -14.26
CA LYS A 143 18.62 -13.47 -15.00
C LYS A 143 17.74 -14.50 -14.32
N TYR A 144 17.15 -15.38 -15.09
CA TYR A 144 16.54 -16.58 -14.56
C TYR A 144 17.58 -17.68 -14.38
N ASP A 145 17.57 -18.30 -13.22
CA ASP A 145 18.28 -19.52 -12.87
C ASP A 145 17.37 -20.31 -11.93
N GLU A 146 16.93 -21.50 -12.34
CA GLU A 146 15.95 -22.31 -11.61
C GLU A 146 16.48 -22.76 -10.24
N ASP A 147 17.80 -22.97 -10.13
CA ASP A 147 18.45 -23.48 -8.92
C ASP A 147 18.89 -22.37 -7.94
N ALA A 148 18.81 -21.10 -8.35
CA ALA A 148 19.27 -19.99 -7.55
C ALA A 148 18.38 -19.73 -6.32
N TRP A 149 19.03 -19.37 -5.20
CA TRP A 149 18.36 -19.05 -3.94
C TRP A 149 18.98 -17.80 -3.27
N PRO A 150 18.16 -16.86 -2.75
CA PRO A 150 18.65 -15.56 -2.29
C PRO A 150 19.00 -15.58 -0.80
N GLU A 151 19.99 -16.40 -0.41
CA GLU A 151 20.31 -16.68 0.99
C GLU A 151 20.57 -15.40 1.80
N LYS A 152 21.47 -14.52 1.34
CA LYS A 152 21.82 -13.29 2.06
C LYS A 152 20.66 -12.33 2.13
N THR A 153 19.90 -12.24 1.04
CA THR A 153 18.72 -11.36 0.98
C THR A 153 17.67 -11.81 2.00
N LEU A 154 17.43 -13.12 2.14
CA LEU A 154 16.49 -13.66 3.12
C LEU A 154 16.96 -13.49 4.56
N ASP A 155 18.26 -13.63 4.83
CA ASP A 155 18.79 -13.39 6.16
C ASP A 155 18.55 -11.93 6.60
N ILE A 156 18.74 -10.98 5.68
CA ILE A 156 18.42 -9.57 5.93
C ILE A 156 16.91 -9.36 6.14
N ILE A 157 16.07 -9.98 5.31
CA ILE A 157 14.61 -9.86 5.46
C ILE A 157 14.18 -10.42 6.82
N ARG A 158 14.71 -11.57 7.25
CA ARG A 158 14.43 -12.18 8.57
C ARG A 158 14.92 -11.33 9.73
N ASP A 159 16.01 -10.60 9.56
CA ASP A 159 16.51 -9.71 10.61
C ASP A 159 15.69 -8.42 10.73
N ILE A 160 15.20 -7.90 9.60
CA ILE A 160 14.48 -6.61 9.55
C ILE A 160 12.97 -6.76 9.79
N VAL A 161 12.38 -7.88 9.37
CA VAL A 161 10.93 -8.07 9.30
C VAL A 161 10.51 -9.11 10.32
N VAL A 162 9.44 -8.81 11.04
CA VAL A 162 8.76 -9.73 11.95
C VAL A 162 8.35 -10.99 11.18
N GLU A 163 8.57 -12.17 11.74
CA GLU A 163 8.50 -13.45 11.03
C GLU A 163 7.15 -13.65 10.30
N GLU A 164 6.06 -13.26 10.97
CA GLU A 164 4.68 -13.32 10.48
C GLU A 164 4.44 -12.44 9.25
N ASN A 165 5.24 -11.39 9.06
CA ASN A 165 5.14 -10.46 7.93
C ASN A 165 6.07 -10.83 6.76
N ILE A 166 6.97 -11.81 6.90
CA ILE A 166 7.85 -12.26 5.81
C ILE A 166 7.04 -12.74 4.58
N PRO A 167 5.96 -13.52 4.72
CA PRO A 167 5.11 -13.88 3.59
C PRO A 167 4.52 -12.66 2.86
N LEU A 168 4.14 -11.60 3.57
CA LEU A 168 3.64 -10.37 2.97
C LEU A 168 4.72 -9.62 2.18
N ILE A 169 5.96 -9.60 2.65
CA ILE A 169 7.09 -9.03 1.90
C ILE A 169 7.32 -9.84 0.62
N GLN A 170 7.32 -11.17 0.71
CA GLN A 170 7.47 -12.04 -0.46
C GLN A 170 6.40 -11.79 -1.51
N GLU A 171 5.15 -11.67 -1.05
CA GLU A 171 4.01 -11.37 -1.91
C GLU A 171 4.06 -9.96 -2.49
N MET A 172 4.53 -8.96 -1.73
CA MET A 172 4.76 -7.61 -2.26
C MET A 172 5.76 -7.63 -3.42
N PHE A 173 6.88 -8.35 -3.27
CA PHE A 173 7.88 -8.51 -4.32
C PHE A 173 7.28 -9.24 -5.53
N GLY A 174 6.59 -10.35 -5.31
CA GLY A 174 5.92 -11.11 -6.36
C GLY A 174 4.86 -10.31 -7.11
N TYR A 175 4.04 -9.54 -6.38
CA TYR A 175 2.99 -8.74 -6.99
C TYR A 175 3.55 -7.65 -7.93
N CYS A 176 4.75 -7.12 -7.65
CA CYS A 176 5.42 -6.18 -8.55
C CYS A 176 5.80 -6.78 -9.91
N LEU A 177 5.93 -8.10 -10.01
CA LEU A 177 6.19 -8.80 -11.27
C LEU A 177 4.94 -8.89 -12.16
N TYR A 178 3.75 -8.81 -11.56
CA TYR A 178 2.49 -8.97 -12.30
C TYR A 178 1.95 -7.63 -12.80
N ARG A 179 1.77 -7.49 -14.12
CA ARG A 179 1.40 -6.23 -14.77
C ARG A 179 -0.10 -5.96 -14.83
N ASP A 180 -0.81 -6.26 -13.75
CA ASP A 180 -2.20 -5.85 -13.53
C ASP A 180 -2.53 -5.76 -12.02
N TYR A 181 -3.75 -5.34 -11.68
CA TYR A 181 -4.22 -5.17 -10.30
C TYR A 181 -5.40 -6.10 -9.95
N PRO A 182 -5.25 -7.44 -10.03
CA PRO A 182 -6.35 -8.37 -9.73
C PRO A 182 -6.88 -8.26 -8.29
N PHE A 183 -6.06 -7.77 -7.34
CA PHE A 183 -6.42 -7.67 -5.92
C PHE A 183 -6.58 -6.23 -5.42
N ASN A 184 -6.34 -5.22 -6.29
CA ASN A 184 -6.42 -3.79 -5.97
C ASN A 184 -5.61 -3.36 -4.71
N LYS A 185 -4.45 -3.98 -4.42
CA LYS A 185 -3.66 -3.70 -3.21
C LYS A 185 -2.46 -2.75 -3.43
N ALA A 186 -2.21 -1.92 -2.43
CA ALA A 186 -1.06 -1.03 -2.26
C ALA A 186 -0.44 -1.25 -0.87
N PHE A 187 0.83 -0.88 -0.68
CA PHE A 187 1.59 -1.22 0.51
C PHE A 187 2.08 0.02 1.25
N MET A 188 1.94 0.00 2.58
CA MET A 188 2.47 1.01 3.49
C MET A 188 3.41 0.34 4.48
N LEU A 189 4.69 0.69 4.45
CA LEU A 189 5.69 0.24 5.41
C LEU A 189 5.78 1.28 6.54
N LEU A 190 5.49 0.88 7.79
CA LEU A 190 5.44 1.78 8.95
C LEU A 190 6.57 1.51 9.94
N GLY A 191 7.13 2.56 10.56
CA GLY A 191 8.07 2.41 11.70
C GLY A 191 8.82 3.68 12.05
N ASN A 192 9.40 3.76 13.25
CA ASN A 192 9.91 5.01 13.86
C ASN A 192 11.34 5.43 13.45
N GLY A 193 11.70 5.31 12.18
CA GLY A 193 13.05 5.55 11.65
C GLY A 193 14.10 4.51 12.09
N ALA A 194 15.08 4.26 11.22
CA ALA A 194 16.14 3.26 11.43
C ALA A 194 15.62 1.83 11.71
N ASN A 195 14.50 1.43 11.11
CA ASN A 195 13.87 0.11 11.28
C ASN A 195 14.09 -0.85 10.08
N GLY A 196 14.94 -0.49 9.11
CA GLY A 196 15.21 -1.32 7.92
C GLY A 196 14.23 -1.18 6.75
N LYS A 197 13.19 -0.33 6.83
CA LYS A 197 12.29 0.00 5.70
C LYS A 197 13.03 0.39 4.43
N THR A 198 13.98 1.33 4.55
CA THR A 198 14.79 1.81 3.42
C THR A 198 15.63 0.68 2.82
N THR A 199 16.12 -0.25 3.63
CA THR A 199 16.85 -1.44 3.15
C THR A 199 15.96 -2.32 2.29
N ILE A 200 14.75 -2.66 2.75
CA ILE A 200 13.77 -3.44 1.96
C ILE A 200 13.40 -2.73 0.66
N LEU A 201 13.11 -1.42 0.71
CA LEU A 201 12.81 -0.65 -0.49
C LEU A 201 14.00 -0.57 -1.45
N ASN A 202 15.23 -0.52 -0.96
CA ASN A 202 16.43 -0.54 -1.80
C ASN A 202 16.64 -1.90 -2.47
N ILE A 203 16.40 -3.00 -1.76
CA ILE A 203 16.44 -4.35 -2.35
C ILE A 203 15.41 -4.46 -3.47
N LEU A 204 14.17 -4.05 -3.21
CA LEU A 204 13.11 -4.04 -4.22
C LEU A 204 13.45 -3.14 -5.43
N GLN A 205 14.04 -1.96 -5.19
CA GLN A 205 14.41 -1.06 -6.27
C GLN A 205 15.50 -1.62 -7.19
N ASN A 206 16.51 -2.30 -6.62
CA ASN A 206 17.55 -2.94 -7.42
C ASN A 206 17.01 -4.17 -8.16
N PHE A 207 16.16 -4.96 -7.50
CA PHE A 207 15.48 -6.11 -8.09
C PHE A 207 14.63 -5.73 -9.31
N LEU A 208 13.84 -4.66 -9.20
CA LEU A 208 13.01 -4.19 -10.31
C LEU A 208 13.81 -3.41 -11.36
N GLY A 209 14.90 -2.75 -10.98
CA GLY A 209 15.66 -1.85 -11.83
C GLY A 209 15.05 -0.45 -11.95
N ASN A 210 15.91 0.57 -11.96
CA ASN A 210 15.50 1.98 -11.91
C ASN A 210 14.57 2.41 -13.05
N ASP A 211 14.72 1.81 -14.24
CA ASP A 211 13.89 2.15 -15.41
C ASP A 211 12.44 1.67 -15.26
N ASN A 212 12.18 0.73 -14.35
CA ASN A 212 10.85 0.17 -14.07
C ASN A 212 10.13 0.84 -12.90
N ILE A 213 10.73 1.88 -12.30
CA ILE A 213 10.24 2.49 -11.06
C ILE A 213 9.82 3.95 -11.30
N ALA A 214 8.75 4.35 -10.61
CA ALA A 214 8.35 5.73 -10.40
C ALA A 214 8.53 6.10 -8.92
N ASN A 215 8.62 7.39 -8.62
CA ASN A 215 8.73 7.90 -7.26
C ASN A 215 7.84 9.10 -6.86
N PRO A 216 6.75 9.49 -7.56
CA PRO A 216 5.84 10.50 -7.00
C PRO A 216 5.25 10.05 -5.65
N SER A 217 5.11 11.02 -4.74
CA SER A 217 4.46 10.78 -3.44
C SER A 217 2.96 10.53 -3.61
N LEU A 218 2.35 9.90 -2.61
CA LEU A 218 0.91 9.63 -2.63
C LEU A 218 0.11 10.93 -2.80
N GLN A 219 0.43 11.99 -2.05
CA GLN A 219 -0.22 13.29 -2.18
C GLN A 219 -0.06 13.88 -3.58
N ALA A 220 1.13 13.77 -4.17
CA ALA A 220 1.41 14.31 -5.50
C ALA A 220 0.54 13.62 -6.57
N LEU A 221 0.33 12.31 -6.46
CA LEU A 221 -0.57 11.55 -7.32
C LEU A 221 -2.04 11.92 -7.08
N LEU A 222 -2.48 12.09 -5.83
CA LEU A 222 -3.88 12.42 -5.53
C LEU A 222 -4.26 13.86 -5.92
N GLU A 223 -3.32 14.80 -5.84
CA GLU A 223 -3.57 16.23 -6.09
C GLU A 223 -3.33 16.66 -7.55
N ARG A 224 -2.45 15.99 -8.32
CA ARG A 224 -1.99 16.48 -9.64
C ARG A 224 -1.95 15.39 -10.70
N ASN A 225 -2.72 15.55 -11.77
CA ASN A 225 -2.84 14.54 -12.85
C ASN A 225 -1.57 14.33 -13.68
N TYR A 226 -0.72 15.35 -13.85
CA TYR A 226 0.53 15.18 -14.59
C TYR A 226 1.50 14.19 -13.91
N ASN A 227 1.37 13.97 -12.59
CA ASN A 227 2.22 13.01 -11.89
C ASN A 227 1.87 11.57 -12.24
N ASP A 228 0.63 11.32 -12.68
CA ASP A 228 0.17 10.00 -13.10
C ASP A 228 0.95 9.51 -14.32
N HIS A 229 1.42 10.42 -15.18
CA HIS A 229 2.24 10.07 -16.34
C HIS A 229 3.51 9.32 -15.95
N ASN A 230 4.06 9.57 -14.75
CA ASN A 230 5.24 8.86 -14.27
C ASN A 230 4.97 7.38 -13.99
N LEU A 231 3.73 6.98 -13.77
CA LEU A 231 3.35 5.58 -13.54
C LEU A 231 3.25 4.79 -14.85
N PHE A 232 3.19 5.49 -15.99
CA PHE A 232 3.08 4.84 -17.28
C PHE A 232 4.29 3.94 -17.54
N LYS A 233 4.01 2.68 -17.87
CA LYS A 233 4.99 1.62 -18.13
C LYS A 233 5.82 1.17 -16.92
N LYS A 234 5.49 1.57 -15.69
CA LYS A 234 6.28 1.24 -14.49
C LYS A 234 5.73 0.03 -13.76
N LEU A 235 6.61 -0.80 -13.19
CA LEU A 235 6.24 -1.97 -12.38
C LEU A 235 5.89 -1.57 -10.94
N ALA A 236 6.54 -0.53 -10.41
CA ALA A 236 6.27 -0.03 -9.05
C ALA A 236 6.40 1.49 -8.97
N ASN A 237 5.64 2.07 -8.04
CA ASN A 237 5.85 3.42 -7.52
C ASN A 237 6.36 3.30 -6.09
N ILE A 238 7.63 3.60 -5.87
CA ILE A 238 8.27 3.50 -4.56
C ILE A 238 8.62 4.90 -4.08
N ASN A 239 8.02 5.31 -2.97
CA ASN A 239 8.37 6.58 -2.33
C ASN A 239 8.55 6.37 -0.82
N ALA A 240 9.76 6.68 -0.33
CA ALA A 240 10.20 6.33 1.01
C ALA A 240 9.73 7.31 2.11
N ASP A 241 9.05 8.41 1.74
CA ASP A 241 8.72 9.49 2.66
C ASP A 241 7.36 10.13 2.30
N ILE A 242 6.28 9.59 2.89
CA ILE A 242 4.99 10.27 2.88
C ILE A 242 5.00 11.34 3.96
N PRO A 243 4.84 12.64 3.61
CA PRO A 243 4.72 13.69 4.61
C PRO A 243 3.45 13.51 5.43
N ASP A 244 3.50 13.89 6.71
CA ASP A 244 2.35 14.00 7.61
C ASP A 244 1.46 15.19 7.21
N ARG A 245 0.86 15.07 6.03
CA ARG A 245 -0.09 16.01 5.46
C ARG A 245 -1.33 15.22 5.06
N SER A 246 -2.47 15.73 5.50
CA SER A 246 -3.77 15.14 5.24
C SER A 246 -4.00 14.81 3.75
N LEU A 247 -4.41 13.58 3.50
CA LEU A 247 -4.78 13.10 2.18
C LEU A 247 -6.13 13.71 1.75
N LYS A 248 -6.15 14.21 0.53
CA LYS A 248 -7.36 14.73 -0.14
C LYS A 248 -7.66 13.87 -1.36
N ASN A 249 -8.93 13.81 -1.77
CA ASN A 249 -9.35 13.14 -2.99
C ASN A 249 -8.95 11.66 -3.05
N THR A 250 -9.34 10.91 -2.02
CA THR A 250 -9.09 9.47 -1.90
C THR A 250 -9.76 8.67 -3.04
N SER A 251 -10.73 9.27 -3.73
CA SER A 251 -11.41 8.67 -4.88
C SER A 251 -10.45 8.31 -6.01
N LYS A 252 -9.41 9.13 -6.26
CA LYS A 252 -8.42 8.89 -7.31
C LYS A 252 -7.55 7.66 -7.04
N PHE A 253 -7.33 7.34 -5.75
CA PHE A 253 -6.58 6.16 -5.34
C PHE A 253 -7.16 4.86 -5.90
N LYS A 254 -8.49 4.80 -6.07
CA LYS A 254 -9.18 3.66 -6.68
C LYS A 254 -8.76 3.40 -8.12
N LYS A 255 -8.64 4.48 -8.90
CA LYS A 255 -8.17 4.44 -10.29
C LYS A 255 -6.71 4.03 -10.35
N LEU A 256 -5.88 4.59 -9.47
CA LEU A 256 -4.45 4.27 -9.39
C LEU A 256 -4.18 2.81 -9.01
N THR A 257 -5.09 2.17 -8.27
CA THR A 257 -5.01 0.76 -7.89
C THR A 257 -5.77 -0.16 -8.86
N GLY A 258 -5.93 0.29 -10.11
CA GLY A 258 -6.29 -0.54 -11.26
C GLY A 258 -7.78 -0.77 -11.49
N GLU A 259 -8.69 -0.05 -10.83
CA GLU A 259 -10.12 -0.13 -11.15
C GLU A 259 -10.47 0.51 -12.50
N ASP A 260 -9.74 1.56 -12.92
CA ASP A 260 -10.12 2.39 -14.08
C ASP A 260 -8.92 2.82 -14.92
N MET A 261 -9.22 3.26 -16.14
CA MET A 261 -8.27 4.02 -16.97
C MET A 261 -7.95 5.37 -16.33
N ILE A 262 -6.68 5.74 -16.35
CA ILE A 262 -6.16 7.02 -15.86
C ILE A 262 -5.86 7.91 -17.06
N PHE A 263 -6.30 9.17 -16.99
CA PHE A 263 -5.92 10.21 -17.93
C PHE A 263 -4.75 10.99 -17.34
N ALA A 264 -3.59 10.90 -17.99
CA ALA A 264 -2.36 11.53 -17.57
C ALA A 264 -1.90 12.57 -18.60
N GLU A 265 -1.77 13.82 -18.15
CA GLU A 265 -1.24 14.92 -18.97
C GLU A 265 0.28 14.84 -19.05
N LYS A 266 0.85 14.96 -20.25
CA LYS A 266 2.30 15.06 -20.42
C LYS A 266 2.73 16.50 -20.14
N LYS A 267 3.60 16.69 -19.16
CA LYS A 267 4.08 18.02 -18.75
C LYS A 267 4.68 18.75 -19.96
N HIS A 268 4.22 19.98 -20.20
CA HIS A 268 4.63 20.81 -21.35
C HIS A 268 4.22 20.28 -22.73
N SER A 269 3.24 19.38 -22.82
CA SER A 269 2.59 19.00 -24.08
C SER A 269 1.08 19.24 -24.01
N ASN A 270 0.45 19.38 -25.17
CA ASN A 270 -1.01 19.27 -25.31
C ASN A 270 -1.47 17.82 -25.40
N ASP A 271 -0.54 16.87 -25.36
CA ASP A 271 -0.83 15.44 -25.42
C ASP A 271 -1.22 14.90 -24.04
N ALA A 272 -2.31 14.17 -24.01
CA ALA A 272 -2.73 13.37 -22.86
C ALA A 272 -2.68 11.89 -23.25
N LEU A 273 -2.27 11.06 -22.29
CA LEU A 273 -2.24 9.61 -22.44
C LEU A 273 -3.31 9.00 -21.52
N GLN A 274 -4.06 8.05 -22.06
CA GLN A 274 -4.96 7.22 -21.30
C GLN A 274 -4.38 5.80 -21.16
N PHE A 275 -4.24 5.31 -19.94
CA PHE A 275 -3.73 3.95 -19.68
C PHE A 275 -4.28 3.37 -18.37
N LYS A 276 -4.26 2.04 -18.24
CA LYS A 276 -4.54 1.35 -16.97
C LYS A 276 -3.24 1.21 -16.19
N ASN A 277 -3.19 1.72 -14.96
CA ASN A 277 -1.98 1.58 -14.14
C ASN A 277 -1.79 0.13 -13.70
N TYR A 278 -0.56 -0.36 -13.81
CA TYR A 278 -0.11 -1.60 -13.20
C TYR A 278 1.04 -1.42 -12.22
N ALA A 279 1.58 -0.21 -12.09
CA ALA A 279 2.64 0.09 -11.13
C ALA A 279 2.13 -0.09 -9.70
N LYS A 280 2.74 -1.01 -8.93
CA LYS A 280 2.37 -1.25 -7.52
C LYS A 280 2.75 -0.07 -6.66
N LEU A 281 1.76 0.49 -5.97
CA LEU A 281 1.99 1.64 -5.10
C LEU A 281 2.55 1.16 -3.76
N ILE A 282 3.79 1.57 -3.46
CA ILE A 282 4.52 1.17 -2.26
C ILE A 282 5.08 2.43 -1.61
N TYR A 283 4.76 2.60 -0.34
CA TYR A 283 5.15 3.77 0.41
C TYR A 283 5.75 3.40 1.75
N SER A 284 6.62 4.28 2.26
CA SER A 284 7.09 4.22 3.64
C SER A 284 6.71 5.52 4.36
N ALA A 285 6.32 5.37 5.63
CA ALA A 285 6.05 6.48 6.51
C ALA A 285 6.46 6.14 7.95
N ASN A 286 6.69 7.17 8.77
CA ASN A 286 6.83 6.98 10.21
C ASN A 286 5.44 6.88 10.85
N ASP A 287 4.57 7.83 10.49
CA ASP A 287 3.17 7.88 10.90
C ASP A 287 2.25 7.83 9.67
N LEU A 288 1.06 7.26 9.84
CA LEU A 288 0.05 7.27 8.78
C LEU A 288 -0.46 8.70 8.56
N PRO A 289 -0.66 9.14 7.31
CA PRO A 289 -1.18 10.48 7.06
C PRO A 289 -2.65 10.55 7.47
N GLU A 290 -3.06 11.68 8.06
CA GLU A 290 -4.47 11.97 8.30
C GLU A 290 -5.28 11.90 6.99
N THR A 291 -6.57 11.57 7.08
CA THR A 291 -7.51 11.71 5.96
C THR A 291 -8.79 12.35 6.45
N HIS A 292 -9.46 13.12 5.59
CA HIS A 292 -10.79 13.65 5.89
C HIS A 292 -11.91 12.82 5.24
N GLU A 293 -11.56 11.99 4.25
CA GLU A 293 -12.47 11.12 3.51
C GLU A 293 -12.26 9.68 3.95
N PHE A 294 -13.21 9.16 4.74
CA PHE A 294 -13.15 7.79 5.28
C PHE A 294 -13.99 6.87 4.41
N ASN A 295 -13.46 6.58 3.23
CA ASN A 295 -14.09 5.66 2.30
C ASN A 295 -13.52 4.25 2.54
N ASP A 296 -14.35 3.26 2.88
CA ASP A 296 -13.90 1.89 3.09
C ASP A 296 -13.17 1.32 1.86
N ALA A 297 -13.56 1.78 0.67
CA ALA A 297 -12.86 1.43 -0.56
C ALA A 297 -11.42 1.95 -0.61
N PHE A 298 -11.07 3.04 0.07
CA PHE A 298 -9.67 3.48 0.22
C PHE A 298 -8.92 2.53 1.15
N PHE A 299 -9.46 2.24 2.34
CA PHE A 299 -8.76 1.43 3.35
C PHE A 299 -8.59 -0.03 2.94
N ARG A 300 -9.58 -0.66 2.29
CA ARG A 300 -9.49 -2.07 1.85
C ARG A 300 -8.36 -2.34 0.86
N ARG A 301 -7.77 -1.31 0.27
CA ARG A 301 -6.67 -1.43 -0.71
C ARG A 301 -5.31 -1.40 -0.06
N TRP A 302 -5.20 -0.95 1.19
CA TRP A 302 -3.92 -0.91 1.87
C TRP A 302 -3.59 -2.26 2.48
N ILE A 303 -2.31 -2.59 2.42
CA ILE A 303 -1.65 -3.56 3.27
C ILE A 303 -0.64 -2.76 4.08
N ILE A 304 -0.80 -2.75 5.40
CA ILE A 304 0.11 -2.09 6.32
C ILE A 304 1.08 -3.15 6.83
N ILE A 305 2.38 -2.86 6.74
CA ILE A 305 3.45 -3.73 7.23
C ILE A 305 4.24 -2.93 8.27
N ASP A 306 4.16 -3.35 9.52
CA ASP A 306 4.89 -2.73 10.62
C ASP A 306 6.34 -3.23 10.68
N PHE A 307 7.26 -2.30 10.93
CA PHE A 307 8.69 -2.54 11.15
C PHE A 307 9.02 -2.08 12.58
N PRO A 308 8.85 -2.95 13.59
CA PRO A 308 8.96 -2.57 15.00
C PRO A 308 10.40 -2.48 15.49
N TYR A 309 11.34 -3.16 14.84
CA TYR A 309 12.75 -3.16 15.26
C TYR A 309 13.40 -1.81 15.03
N LYS A 310 14.46 -1.54 15.79
CA LYS A 310 15.30 -0.36 15.62
C LYS A 310 16.75 -0.81 15.52
N PHE A 311 17.50 -0.19 14.61
CA PHE A 311 18.88 -0.50 14.33
C PHE A 311 19.78 0.69 14.69
N THR A 312 20.72 0.49 15.60
CA THR A 312 21.60 1.54 16.13
C THR A 312 23.07 1.11 16.03
N SER A 313 23.97 2.09 16.11
CA SER A 313 25.41 1.82 16.13
C SER A 313 25.98 1.65 17.54
N ASP A 314 25.14 1.82 18.56
CA ASP A 314 25.51 1.69 19.97
C ASP A 314 25.11 0.29 20.46
N PRO A 315 26.05 -0.61 20.77
CA PRO A 315 25.74 -1.96 21.22
C PRO A 315 25.13 -2.01 22.63
N GLU A 316 25.16 -0.92 23.39
CA GLU A 316 24.72 -0.89 24.80
C GLU A 316 23.26 -0.41 24.97
N ASP A 317 22.59 -0.01 23.89
CA ASP A 317 21.24 0.58 23.96
C ASP A 317 20.08 -0.45 23.88
N GLY A 318 20.41 -1.73 23.76
CA GLY A 318 19.45 -2.84 23.68
C GLY A 318 18.75 -2.99 22.33
N TYR A 319 19.11 -2.19 21.32
CA TYR A 319 18.57 -2.31 19.96
C TYR A 319 19.45 -3.21 19.08
N LYS A 320 18.93 -3.58 17.89
CA LYS A 320 19.68 -4.39 16.93
C LYS A 320 20.87 -3.59 16.39
N THR A 321 21.99 -4.27 16.13
CA THR A 321 23.18 -3.63 15.58
C THR A 321 22.98 -3.23 14.12
N LYS A 322 23.27 -1.98 13.80
CA LYS A 322 23.23 -1.45 12.44
C LYS A 322 24.48 -1.84 11.67
N ASP A 323 24.32 -2.64 10.63
CA ASP A 323 25.36 -2.92 9.65
C ASP A 323 25.39 -1.84 8.54
N PRO A 324 26.48 -1.05 8.39
CA PRO A 324 26.60 -0.07 7.32
C PRO A 324 26.77 -0.71 5.92
N ASP A 325 27.25 -1.96 5.86
CA ASP A 325 27.52 -2.71 4.64
C ASP A 325 26.41 -3.74 4.33
N ILE A 326 25.23 -3.61 4.94
CA ILE A 326 24.12 -4.58 4.84
C ILE A 326 23.70 -4.91 3.40
N LEU A 327 23.89 -4.00 2.44
CA LEU A 327 23.55 -4.22 1.02
C LEU A 327 24.69 -4.85 0.20
N LYS A 328 25.88 -5.01 0.79
CA LYS A 328 27.09 -5.43 0.08
C LYS A 328 26.96 -6.89 -0.35
N GLY A 329 27.05 -7.11 -1.66
CA GLY A 329 27.00 -8.46 -2.24
C GLY A 329 25.60 -9.05 -2.37
N LEU A 330 24.53 -8.25 -2.21
CA LEU A 330 23.16 -8.67 -2.48
C LEU A 330 22.80 -8.62 -3.97
N PHE A 331 23.41 -7.72 -4.74
CA PHE A 331 23.04 -7.48 -6.13
C PHE A 331 23.90 -8.29 -7.12
N THR A 332 24.26 -9.52 -6.76
CA THR A 332 24.90 -10.47 -7.67
C THR A 332 23.85 -11.16 -8.54
N ASP A 333 24.26 -11.70 -9.69
CA ASP A 333 23.35 -12.46 -10.57
C ASP A 333 22.68 -13.62 -9.81
N GLU A 334 23.41 -14.34 -8.97
CA GLU A 334 22.91 -15.47 -8.16
C GLU A 334 21.84 -15.03 -7.14
N GLU A 335 22.11 -14.00 -6.32
CA GLU A 335 21.14 -13.51 -5.34
C GLU A 335 19.90 -12.89 -6.01
N MET A 336 20.06 -12.18 -7.13
CA MET A 336 18.92 -11.61 -7.86
C MET A 336 18.08 -12.67 -8.56
N SER A 337 18.70 -13.71 -9.12
CA SER A 337 17.99 -14.85 -9.71
C SER A 337 17.21 -15.61 -8.63
N GLY A 338 17.84 -15.84 -7.47
CA GLY A 338 17.16 -16.43 -6.32
C GLY A 338 16.02 -15.56 -5.79
N LEU A 339 16.20 -14.24 -5.76
CA LEU A 339 15.18 -13.29 -5.30
C LEU A 339 13.98 -13.28 -6.24
N PHE A 340 14.22 -13.48 -7.54
CA PHE A 340 13.16 -13.70 -8.52
C PHE A 340 12.36 -14.97 -8.22
N ASN A 341 13.04 -16.10 -8.02
CA ASN A 341 12.37 -17.37 -7.66
C ASN A 341 11.55 -17.24 -6.38
N TRP A 342 12.11 -16.58 -5.36
CA TRP A 342 11.42 -16.31 -4.10
C TRP A 342 10.20 -15.39 -4.30
N ALA A 343 10.32 -14.33 -5.10
CA ALA A 343 9.20 -13.45 -5.44
C ALA A 343 8.10 -14.17 -6.23
N LEU A 344 8.47 -15.04 -7.18
CA LEU A 344 7.52 -15.87 -7.94
C LEU A 344 6.69 -16.77 -7.02
N GLN A 345 7.31 -17.40 -6.02
CA GLN A 345 6.58 -18.18 -5.02
C GLN A 345 5.55 -17.33 -4.26
N GLY A 346 5.90 -16.09 -3.91
CA GLY A 346 4.97 -15.11 -3.35
C GLY A 346 3.81 -14.82 -4.30
N LEU A 347 4.10 -14.53 -5.56
CA LEU A 347 3.07 -14.27 -6.57
C LEU A 347 2.08 -15.44 -6.72
N LYS A 348 2.61 -16.66 -6.84
CA LYS A 348 1.80 -17.89 -6.92
C LYS A 348 0.93 -18.07 -5.69
N ARG A 349 1.44 -17.76 -4.49
CA ARG A 349 0.66 -17.82 -3.25
C ARG A 349 -0.51 -16.84 -3.26
N ILE A 350 -0.33 -15.61 -3.75
CA ILE A 350 -1.44 -14.63 -3.83
C ILE A 350 -2.57 -15.18 -4.72
N PHE A 351 -2.23 -15.70 -5.91
CA PHE A 351 -3.23 -16.26 -6.82
C PHE A 351 -3.91 -17.50 -6.26
N ARG A 352 -3.15 -18.41 -5.65
CA ARG A 352 -3.69 -19.61 -5.00
C ARG A 352 -4.66 -19.27 -3.87
N ASN A 353 -4.33 -18.26 -3.08
CA ASN A 353 -5.15 -17.83 -1.93
C ASN A 353 -6.27 -16.86 -2.34
N ASN A 354 -6.30 -16.40 -3.60
CA ASN A 354 -7.14 -15.30 -4.07
C ASN A 354 -7.01 -14.03 -3.19
N GLY A 355 -5.80 -13.74 -2.73
CA GLY A 355 -5.53 -12.67 -1.77
C GLY A 355 -4.16 -12.80 -1.13
N PHE A 356 -3.75 -11.74 -0.44
CA PHE A 356 -2.49 -11.69 0.30
C PHE A 356 -2.57 -12.50 1.59
N SER A 357 -1.44 -13.02 2.05
CA SER A 357 -1.29 -13.67 3.35
C SER A 357 -1.75 -12.72 4.44
N THR A 358 -2.77 -13.14 5.18
CA THR A 358 -3.29 -12.38 6.31
C THR A 358 -2.36 -12.59 7.49
N SER A 359 -1.43 -11.66 7.74
CA SER A 359 -1.20 -11.28 9.13
C SER A 359 -2.31 -10.31 9.51
N ASP A 360 -2.70 -10.30 10.78
CA ASP A 360 -3.91 -9.64 11.29
C ASP A 360 -4.02 -8.13 10.98
N SER A 361 -2.96 -7.51 10.44
CA SER A 361 -2.88 -6.11 9.98
C SER A 361 -3.90 -5.74 8.89
N THR A 362 -4.38 -6.70 8.09
CA THR A 362 -5.26 -6.41 6.94
C THR A 362 -6.75 -6.39 7.27
N LYS A 363 -7.20 -7.09 8.33
CA LYS A 363 -8.64 -7.21 8.65
C LYS A 363 -9.25 -5.94 9.25
N ASN A 364 -8.42 -5.00 9.69
CA ASN A 364 -8.88 -3.76 10.32
C ASN A 364 -8.01 -2.53 9.99
N VAL A 365 -7.49 -2.44 8.75
CA VAL A 365 -6.67 -1.30 8.29
C VAL A 365 -7.32 0.05 8.61
N LYS A 366 -8.65 0.18 8.42
CA LYS A 366 -9.39 1.41 8.76
C LYS A 366 -9.29 1.74 10.26
N LYS A 367 -9.47 0.75 11.12
CA LYS A 367 -9.37 0.89 12.58
C LYS A 367 -7.96 1.29 12.97
N GLU A 368 -6.95 0.59 12.46
CA GLU A 368 -5.55 0.88 12.75
C GLU A 368 -5.15 2.29 12.28
N TRP A 369 -5.59 2.65 11.07
CA TRP A 369 -5.35 3.99 10.53
C TRP A 369 -5.99 5.07 11.40
N LEU A 370 -7.24 4.86 11.84
CA LEU A 370 -7.96 5.77 12.72
C LEU A 370 -7.31 5.87 14.11
N LEU A 371 -6.91 4.75 14.69
CA LEU A 371 -6.23 4.70 15.99
C LEU A 371 -4.99 5.60 15.99
N ARG A 372 -4.18 5.52 14.93
CA ARG A 372 -2.93 6.30 14.80
C ARG A 372 -3.14 7.77 14.42
N THR A 373 -4.18 8.09 13.65
CA THR A 373 -4.39 9.45 13.11
C THR A 373 -5.40 10.30 13.87
N ASP A 374 -6.49 9.71 14.36
CA ASP A 374 -7.54 10.40 15.10
C ASP A 374 -8.19 9.50 16.15
N SER A 375 -7.60 9.49 17.34
CA SER A 375 -8.08 8.70 18.48
C SER A 375 -9.54 8.99 18.87
N LEU A 376 -10.00 10.24 18.74
CA LEU A 376 -11.40 10.59 19.06
C LEU A 376 -12.34 10.02 18.01
N ARG A 377 -12.00 10.15 16.73
CA ARG A 377 -12.81 9.61 15.64
C ARG A 377 -12.83 8.09 15.67
N SER A 378 -11.70 7.45 15.96
CA SER A 378 -11.62 6.00 16.18
C SER A 378 -12.60 5.57 17.28
N PHE A 379 -12.55 6.24 18.44
CA PHE A 379 -13.49 5.96 19.53
C PHE A 379 -14.96 6.16 19.10
N CYS A 380 -15.26 7.23 18.36
CA CYS A 380 -16.62 7.50 17.90
C CYS A 380 -17.12 6.46 16.89
N GLU A 381 -16.29 6.06 15.92
CA GLU A 381 -16.66 5.10 14.87
C GLU A 381 -17.02 3.73 15.45
N TYR A 382 -16.25 3.26 16.45
CA TYR A 382 -16.36 1.88 16.94
C TYR A 382 -17.17 1.75 18.24
N HIS A 383 -17.32 2.82 19.03
CA HIS A 383 -17.93 2.75 20.36
C HIS A 383 -19.00 3.82 20.62
N CYS A 384 -19.35 4.62 19.60
CA CYS A 384 -20.45 5.57 19.69
C CYS A 384 -21.47 5.34 18.57
N GLU A 385 -22.69 5.78 18.83
CA GLU A 385 -23.80 5.78 17.88
C GLU A 385 -24.57 7.09 18.02
N GLU A 386 -25.02 7.64 16.88
CA GLU A 386 -25.87 8.82 16.87
C GLU A 386 -27.30 8.42 17.22
N ASP A 387 -27.77 8.87 18.38
CA ASP A 387 -29.13 8.61 18.83
C ASP A 387 -29.69 9.86 19.52
N PRO A 388 -30.68 10.55 18.91
CA PRO A 388 -31.30 11.76 19.45
C PRO A 388 -31.88 11.56 20.85
N ASP A 389 -32.29 10.34 21.18
CA ASP A 389 -32.91 9.99 22.44
C ASP A 389 -31.87 9.70 23.52
N TYR A 390 -30.57 9.82 23.27
CA TYR A 390 -29.54 9.56 24.28
C TYR A 390 -28.64 10.78 24.54
N PHE A 391 -28.11 10.83 25.76
CA PHE A 391 -27.05 11.76 26.10
C PHE A 391 -26.05 11.18 27.09
N VAL A 392 -24.84 11.73 27.04
CA VAL A 392 -23.74 11.36 27.93
C VAL A 392 -23.20 12.62 28.61
N PRO A 393 -23.09 12.65 29.95
CA PRO A 393 -22.37 13.71 30.65
C PRO A 393 -20.95 13.85 30.12
N LYS A 394 -20.48 15.08 29.89
CA LYS A 394 -19.18 15.30 29.25
C LYS A 394 -17.99 14.74 30.05
N ASP A 395 -18.15 14.60 31.36
CA ASP A 395 -17.11 14.01 32.22
C ASP A 395 -17.07 12.49 32.04
N GLU A 396 -18.23 11.82 32.00
CA GLU A 396 -18.34 10.37 31.77
C GLU A 396 -17.82 10.00 30.37
N PHE A 397 -18.20 10.74 29.34
CA PHE A 397 -17.63 10.57 27.99
C PHE A 397 -16.10 10.65 28.00
N MET A 398 -15.54 11.65 28.70
CA MET A 398 -14.09 11.82 28.79
C MET A 398 -13.40 10.69 29.58
N LYS A 399 -14.05 10.09 30.57
CA LYS A 399 -13.51 8.94 31.29
C LYS A 399 -13.38 7.73 30.36
N VAL A 400 -14.46 7.37 29.68
CA VAL A 400 -14.50 6.23 28.74
C VAL A 400 -13.51 6.44 27.60
N TYR A 401 -13.51 7.62 26.98
CA TYR A 401 -12.57 7.95 25.89
C TYR A 401 -11.10 7.90 26.33
N LYS A 402 -10.77 8.37 27.54
CA LYS A 402 -9.41 8.27 28.08
C LYS A 402 -9.02 6.82 28.34
N TYR A 403 -9.93 6.01 28.84
CA TYR A 403 -9.69 4.59 29.08
C TYR A 403 -9.45 3.86 27.77
N TYR A 404 -10.31 4.08 26.76
CA TYR A 404 -10.09 3.60 25.40
C TYR A 404 -8.69 3.96 24.89
N CYS A 405 -8.30 5.22 25.00
CA CYS A 405 -6.97 5.66 24.58
C CYS A 405 -5.85 4.95 25.35
N LYS A 406 -6.03 4.71 26.66
CA LYS A 406 -5.06 3.99 27.48
C LYS A 406 -4.93 2.52 27.07
N VAL A 407 -6.06 1.84 26.80
CA VAL A 407 -6.08 0.43 26.37
C VAL A 407 -5.32 0.23 25.06
N PHE A 408 -5.46 1.16 24.12
CA PHE A 408 -4.76 1.13 22.83
C PHE A 408 -3.39 1.84 22.83
N ASP A 409 -2.88 2.23 24.00
CA ASP A 409 -1.63 3.00 24.16
C ASP A 409 -1.50 4.23 23.24
N ILE A 410 -2.62 4.94 23.03
CA ILE A 410 -2.68 6.16 22.23
C ILE A 410 -2.97 7.40 23.07
N ARG A 411 -2.57 8.57 22.57
CA ARG A 411 -2.79 9.83 23.27
C ARG A 411 -4.24 10.31 23.11
N TYR A 412 -4.91 10.56 24.24
CA TYR A 412 -6.23 11.18 24.24
C TYR A 412 -6.17 12.68 23.96
N LYS A 413 -7.22 13.20 23.31
CA LYS A 413 -7.44 14.64 23.10
C LYS A 413 -7.98 15.30 24.37
N SER A 414 -7.56 16.53 24.64
CA SER A 414 -8.04 17.28 25.82
C SER A 414 -9.55 17.58 25.74
N LYS A 415 -10.21 17.78 26.89
CA LYS A 415 -11.66 18.09 26.96
C LYS A 415 -12.08 19.26 26.07
N ASN A 416 -11.23 20.29 25.95
CA ASN A 416 -11.47 21.44 25.07
C ASN A 416 -11.32 21.08 23.58
N LYS A 417 -10.39 20.18 23.23
CA LYS A 417 -10.22 19.70 21.85
C LYS A 417 -11.40 18.80 21.46
N VAL A 418 -11.76 17.83 22.31
CA VAL A 418 -12.98 17.00 22.16
C VAL A 418 -14.22 17.88 22.02
N GLY A 419 -14.35 18.91 22.85
CA GLY A 419 -15.44 19.89 22.79
C GLY A 419 -15.63 20.58 21.44
N ARG A 420 -14.55 20.76 20.67
CA ARG A 420 -14.56 21.41 19.35
C ARG A 420 -14.66 20.42 18.19
N GLU A 421 -14.21 19.19 18.39
CA GLU A 421 -14.07 18.19 17.33
C GLU A 421 -15.19 17.17 17.30
N LEU A 422 -15.74 16.78 18.46
CA LEU A 422 -16.82 15.78 18.52
C LEU A 422 -18.04 16.17 17.66
N PRO A 423 -18.54 17.42 17.66
CA PRO A 423 -19.66 17.83 16.79
C PRO A 423 -19.33 17.84 15.28
N LYS A 424 -18.07 17.66 14.90
CA LYS A 424 -17.64 17.51 13.49
C LYS A 424 -17.57 16.05 13.06
N VAL A 425 -17.57 15.14 14.03
CA VAL A 425 -17.48 13.69 13.82
C VAL A 425 -18.86 13.06 13.91
N LEU A 426 -19.65 13.47 14.92
CA LEU A 426 -21.01 13.01 15.17
C LEU A 426 -21.98 14.18 15.26
N ALA A 427 -23.23 13.96 14.88
CA ALA A 427 -24.34 14.90 14.99
C ALA A 427 -24.78 15.12 16.46
N VAL A 428 -23.91 15.71 17.28
CA VAL A 428 -24.13 15.90 18.71
C VAL A 428 -24.18 17.37 19.13
N ASP A 429 -25.00 17.65 20.15
CA ASP A 429 -25.18 18.98 20.72
C ASP A 429 -24.60 19.10 22.13
N SER A 430 -24.00 20.25 22.44
CA SER A 430 -23.56 20.56 23.80
C SER A 430 -24.65 21.31 24.58
N ARG A 431 -25.28 20.65 25.56
CA ARG A 431 -26.32 21.29 26.40
C ARG A 431 -25.96 21.29 27.89
N ARG A 432 -26.67 22.11 28.67
CA ARG A 432 -26.67 22.05 30.13
C ARG A 432 -28.00 21.46 30.58
N LYS A 433 -27.98 20.40 31.39
CA LYS A 433 -29.19 19.72 31.86
C LYS A 433 -29.08 19.45 33.37
N ARG A 434 -30.21 19.52 34.07
CA ARG A 434 -30.32 19.00 35.43
C ARG A 434 -30.63 17.50 35.30
N ILE A 435 -29.84 16.68 35.96
CA ILE A 435 -29.94 15.22 35.89
C ILE A 435 -30.16 14.74 37.32
N SER A 436 -31.29 14.08 37.56
CA SER A 436 -31.59 13.50 38.87
C SER A 436 -30.66 12.31 39.12
N GLY A 437 -30.06 12.22 40.31
CA GLY A 437 -29.21 11.09 40.71
C GLY A 437 -27.76 11.12 40.20
N TYR A 438 -27.38 12.08 39.35
CA TYR A 438 -26.00 12.20 38.88
C TYR A 438 -25.06 12.69 39.99
N LYS A 439 -24.04 11.88 40.32
CA LYS A 439 -23.04 12.10 41.39
C LYS A 439 -23.63 12.35 42.79
N ASN A 440 -24.61 11.55 43.21
CA ASN A 440 -25.16 11.52 44.58
C ASN A 440 -25.65 12.87 45.16
N GLY A 441 -25.92 13.87 44.32
CA GLY A 441 -26.39 15.18 44.76
C GLY A 441 -27.85 15.41 44.40
N PHE A 442 -28.74 15.47 45.41
CA PHE A 442 -30.09 16.05 45.26
C PHE A 442 -30.06 17.53 44.86
N ASP A 443 -28.88 18.17 44.87
CA ASP A 443 -28.67 19.59 44.58
C ASP A 443 -27.50 19.85 43.59
N SER A 444 -27.22 18.89 42.70
CA SER A 444 -26.25 19.06 41.62
C SER A 444 -26.73 20.14 40.64
N GLY A 445 -25.99 21.24 40.55
CA GLY A 445 -26.20 22.26 39.52
C GLY A 445 -26.19 21.66 38.09
N PRO A 446 -26.68 22.39 37.08
CA PRO A 446 -26.82 21.85 35.73
C PRO A 446 -25.48 21.36 35.16
N VAL A 447 -25.46 20.10 34.73
CA VAL A 447 -24.29 19.39 34.19
C VAL A 447 -24.21 19.60 32.69
N ARG A 448 -22.99 19.67 32.14
CA ARG A 448 -22.78 19.72 30.69
C ARG A 448 -22.86 18.32 30.10
N VAL A 449 -23.67 18.15 29.08
CA VAL A 449 -23.93 16.87 28.40
C VAL A 449 -23.70 17.00 26.89
N TRP A 450 -23.43 15.85 26.26
CA TRP A 450 -23.55 15.65 24.82
C TRP A 450 -24.89 14.98 24.53
N VAL A 451 -25.78 15.65 23.80
CA VAL A 451 -27.09 15.11 23.37
C VAL A 451 -26.97 14.57 21.95
N GLY A 452 -27.65 13.49 21.63
CA GLY A 452 -27.57 12.82 20.33
C GLY A 452 -26.55 11.67 20.28
N LEU A 453 -26.19 11.10 21.45
CA LEU A 453 -25.05 10.20 21.56
C LEU A 453 -25.35 9.01 22.49
N LYS A 454 -25.25 7.80 21.95
CA LYS A 454 -25.26 6.52 22.67
C LYS A 454 -23.86 5.90 22.63
N LEU A 455 -23.44 5.26 23.72
CA LEU A 455 -22.19 4.48 23.77
C LEU A 455 -22.53 3.00 23.56
N LYS A 456 -21.68 2.27 22.83
CA LYS A 456 -21.86 0.83 22.53
C LYS A 456 -20.56 0.04 22.61
N ASP A 457 -20.67 -1.29 22.62
CA ASP A 457 -19.53 -2.23 22.52
C ASP A 457 -18.41 -1.98 23.54
N LEU A 458 -18.82 -1.61 24.76
CA LEU A 458 -17.92 -1.25 25.87
C LEU A 458 -17.37 -2.47 26.61
N VAL A 459 -17.26 -3.62 25.94
CA VAL A 459 -16.85 -4.90 26.53
C VAL A 459 -15.42 -4.87 27.09
N PHE A 460 -14.61 -3.90 26.64
CA PHE A 460 -13.25 -3.68 27.12
C PHE A 460 -13.17 -2.89 28.43
N LEU A 461 -14.27 -2.31 28.93
CA LEU A 461 -14.28 -1.59 30.20
C LEU A 461 -14.18 -2.59 31.36
N SER A 462 -13.23 -2.37 32.27
CA SER A 462 -13.13 -3.10 33.54
C SER A 462 -14.36 -2.86 34.43
N ASP A 463 -14.53 -3.70 35.46
CA ASP A 463 -15.54 -3.53 36.53
C ASP A 463 -15.48 -2.12 37.18
N ASP A 464 -14.38 -1.39 37.03
CA ASP A 464 -14.20 0.00 37.46
C ASP A 464 -15.19 0.99 36.82
N PHE A 465 -15.92 0.60 35.77
CA PHE A 465 -16.88 1.43 35.05
C PHE A 465 -18.35 1.03 35.26
N ASP A 466 -18.65 0.14 36.20
CA ASP A 466 -20.04 -0.23 36.55
C ASP A 466 -20.91 0.97 36.95
N GLU A 467 -20.27 2.06 37.41
CA GLU A 467 -20.93 3.31 37.79
C GLU A 467 -21.15 4.30 36.63
N LEU A 468 -20.85 3.93 35.38
CA LEU A 468 -20.98 4.84 34.24
C LEU A 468 -22.43 5.34 34.09
N ASP A 469 -22.60 6.66 34.15
CA ASP A 469 -23.89 7.31 34.03
C ASP A 469 -24.19 7.66 32.54
N VAL A 470 -24.95 6.81 31.86
CA VAL A 470 -25.53 7.07 30.52
C VAL A 470 -27.03 7.25 30.67
N PHE A 471 -27.65 8.09 29.83
CA PHE A 471 -29.06 8.43 29.99
C PHE A 471 -29.80 8.58 28.65
N LYS A 472 -31.11 8.36 28.67
CA LYS A 472 -32.03 8.55 27.55
C LYS A 472 -33.07 9.66 27.80
N ASP A 473 -33.53 10.32 26.75
CA ASP A 473 -34.62 11.31 26.70
C ASP A 473 -35.96 10.61 26.87
N VAL A 474 -36.78 11.14 27.78
CA VAL A 474 -38.11 10.64 28.10
C VAL A 474 -39.04 11.82 28.36
N GLU A 475 -40.33 11.59 28.20
CA GLU A 475 -41.33 12.63 28.45
C GLU A 475 -41.24 13.13 29.92
N GLY A 476 -40.78 14.38 30.09
CA GLY A 476 -40.59 15.00 31.41
C GLY A 476 -39.17 14.98 31.97
N GLY A 477 -38.16 14.48 31.24
CA GLY A 477 -36.77 14.54 31.71
C GLY A 477 -35.84 13.54 31.04
N PHE A 478 -34.96 12.96 31.84
CA PHE A 478 -33.93 12.02 31.37
C PHE A 478 -33.79 10.88 32.37
N GLU A 479 -33.70 9.66 31.87
CA GLU A 479 -33.62 8.42 32.66
C GLU A 479 -32.24 7.77 32.50
N LYS A 480 -31.65 7.25 33.60
CA LYS A 480 -30.37 6.53 33.56
C LYS A 480 -30.58 5.17 32.88
N VAL A 481 -29.72 4.84 31.93
CA VAL A 481 -29.72 3.56 31.20
C VAL A 481 -28.55 2.72 31.70
N GLY A 482 -28.81 1.45 31.98
CA GLY A 482 -27.77 0.51 32.43
C GLY A 482 -26.84 0.11 31.27
N LEU A 483 -25.55 -0.10 31.56
CA LEU A 483 -24.56 -0.60 30.59
C LEU A 483 -24.97 -1.91 29.89
N LEU A 484 -25.77 -2.75 30.57
CA LEU A 484 -26.31 -4.00 30.02
C LEU A 484 -27.42 -3.77 28.97
N GLU A 485 -28.18 -2.68 29.09
CA GLU A 485 -29.23 -2.33 28.12
C GLU A 485 -28.64 -1.75 26.82
N LEU A 486 -27.38 -1.29 26.86
CA LEU A 486 -26.63 -0.82 25.69
C LEU A 486 -26.07 -1.97 24.83
N LYS A 487 -26.16 -3.23 25.29
CA LYS A 487 -25.65 -4.42 24.57
C LYS A 487 -26.67 -5.00 23.58
N GLY A 488 -27.87 -4.44 23.49
CA GLY A 488 -28.99 -4.99 22.75
C GLY A 488 -29.40 -4.13 21.56
N ASP A 489 -28.72 -4.31 20.44
CA ASP A 489 -29.30 -4.25 19.10
C ASP A 489 -28.59 -5.36 18.30
N GLU A 490 -29.34 -6.16 17.55
CA GLU A 490 -28.88 -7.37 16.87
C GLU A 490 -27.51 -7.15 16.22
N VAL A 491 -26.52 -7.94 16.67
CA VAL A 491 -25.32 -8.19 15.88
C VAL A 491 -25.84 -8.76 14.56
N VAL A 492 -25.88 -7.93 13.51
CA VAL A 492 -25.90 -8.43 12.16
C VAL A 492 -24.63 -9.28 12.08
N ASP A 493 -24.79 -10.59 12.02
CA ASP A 493 -23.70 -11.50 11.75
C ASP A 493 -23.18 -11.20 10.34
N ASP A 494 -22.28 -10.23 10.25
CA ASP A 494 -21.45 -9.92 9.10
C ASP A 494 -20.15 -10.75 9.12
N GLY A 495 -20.14 -11.86 9.89
CA GLY A 495 -18.99 -12.74 10.03
C GLY A 495 -17.87 -12.17 10.88
N LEU A 496 -18.12 -11.08 11.62
CA LEU A 496 -17.17 -10.37 12.48
C LEU A 496 -17.54 -10.54 13.96
N GLY A 497 -17.49 -11.76 14.47
CA GLY A 497 -17.59 -12.03 15.91
C GLY A 497 -16.27 -11.71 16.61
N PHE A 498 -16.08 -10.47 17.08
CA PHE A 498 -14.91 -10.11 17.89
C PHE A 498 -15.12 -10.52 19.35
N GLY A 499 -14.52 -11.64 19.73
CA GLY A 499 -14.43 -12.12 21.12
C GLY A 499 -13.22 -11.56 21.85
N ARG A 500 -13.20 -11.70 23.19
CA ARG A 500 -12.08 -11.30 24.07
C ARG A 500 -10.73 -11.93 23.66
N SER A 501 -10.73 -13.06 22.95
CA SER A 501 -9.54 -13.70 22.36
C SER A 501 -8.95 -12.89 21.20
N ASP A 502 -9.76 -12.24 20.39
CA ASP A 502 -9.30 -11.45 19.23
C ASP A 502 -8.67 -10.10 19.64
N LEU A 503 -8.95 -9.65 20.87
CA LEU A 503 -8.31 -8.48 21.49
C LEU A 503 -6.99 -8.81 22.20
N LEU A 504 -6.72 -10.09 22.46
CA LEU A 504 -5.56 -10.55 23.24
C LEU A 504 -4.56 -11.41 22.44
N GLU A 505 -4.91 -11.89 21.23
CA GLU A 505 -3.95 -12.55 20.32
C GLU A 505 -3.07 -11.57 19.51
N VAL A 506 -3.21 -10.25 19.70
CA VAL A 506 -2.37 -9.22 19.02
C VAL A 506 -1.03 -8.99 19.73
N LEU A 507 -0.64 -9.87 20.67
CA LEU A 507 0.68 -9.83 21.29
C LEU A 507 1.37 -11.19 21.18
N PRO A 508 2.31 -11.39 20.24
CA PRO A 508 3.28 -12.45 20.42
C PRO A 508 4.23 -12.05 21.55
N GLY A 509 4.23 -12.83 22.64
CA GLY A 509 5.47 -13.08 23.40
C GLY A 509 6.46 -13.81 22.48
N GLU A 510 7.77 -13.79 22.67
CA GLU A 510 8.58 -13.47 23.85
C GLU A 510 9.93 -12.87 23.38
N GLY A 511 10.51 -11.97 24.18
CA GLY A 511 11.88 -11.47 23.95
C GLY A 511 12.17 -10.16 24.69
N GLU A 512 12.47 -10.29 25.98
CA GLU A 512 13.15 -9.35 26.90
C GLU A 512 13.13 -7.84 26.60
N GLY A 513 12.47 -7.04 27.47
CA GLY A 513 12.92 -5.65 27.69
C GLY A 513 11.94 -4.53 28.06
N MET A 514 10.84 -4.75 28.79
CA MET A 514 10.33 -3.74 29.76
C MET A 514 9.25 -4.36 30.66
N ALA A 515 9.66 -4.90 31.80
CA ALA A 515 8.72 -5.16 32.90
C ALA A 515 8.28 -3.81 33.48
N VAL A 516 7.05 -3.38 33.16
CA VAL A 516 6.33 -2.47 34.04
C VAL A 516 5.69 -3.36 35.10
N GLU A 517 6.33 -3.46 36.26
CA GLU A 517 5.71 -4.01 37.47
C GLU A 517 4.37 -3.27 37.69
N MET A 518 3.26 -3.93 37.37
CA MET A 518 1.97 -3.57 37.94
C MET A 518 1.98 -4.07 39.39
N VAL A 519 2.39 -3.19 40.29
CA VAL A 519 2.19 -3.37 41.73
C VAL A 519 0.67 -3.40 41.96
N PHE A 520 0.13 -4.60 42.20
CA PHE A 520 -1.14 -4.75 42.90
C PHE A 520 -0.84 -4.51 44.39
N GLU A 521 -1.19 -3.33 44.90
CA GLU A 521 -1.23 -3.12 46.35
C GLU A 521 -2.38 -3.97 46.94
N GLU A 522 -2.02 -4.77 47.94
CA GLU A 522 -2.86 -5.71 48.67
C GLU A 522 -4.10 -5.02 49.29
N PHE A 523 -5.29 -5.60 49.07
CA PHE A 523 -6.37 -5.50 50.05
C PHE A 523 -6.39 -6.80 50.86
N SER A 524 -5.90 -6.72 52.08
CA SER A 524 -6.07 -7.73 53.12
C SER A 524 -7.46 -7.68 53.74
N ASP A 525 -7.89 -8.85 54.22
CA ASP A 525 -9.06 -9.15 55.06
C ASP A 525 -10.44 -9.24 54.39
N VAL A 526 -10.68 -10.38 53.71
CA VAL A 526 -12.00 -11.01 53.69
C VAL A 526 -11.86 -12.50 54.05
N ASP A 527 -12.60 -12.88 55.08
CA ASP A 527 -12.67 -14.18 55.74
C ASP A 527 -12.92 -15.36 54.76
N ASN A 528 -11.95 -16.28 54.65
CA ASN A 528 -11.90 -17.34 53.63
C ASN A 528 -12.84 -18.54 53.90
N ASP A 529 -13.58 -18.56 55.01
CA ASP A 529 -14.42 -19.71 55.38
C ASP A 529 -15.84 -19.67 54.79
N ARG A 530 -16.22 -18.62 54.03
CA ARG A 530 -17.58 -18.46 53.46
C ARG A 530 -17.72 -18.75 51.97
N VAL A 531 -16.61 -18.93 51.25
CA VAL A 531 -16.61 -19.22 49.81
C VAL A 531 -16.77 -20.73 49.54
N GLY A 532 -16.24 -21.58 50.42
CA GLY A 532 -16.35 -23.03 50.31
C GLY A 532 -17.79 -23.55 50.47
N GLU A 533 -18.56 -23.02 51.42
CA GLU A 533 -19.93 -23.48 51.68
C GLU A 533 -20.91 -23.14 50.55
N VAL A 534 -20.69 -22.04 49.82
CA VAL A 534 -21.53 -21.63 48.68
C VAL A 534 -21.22 -22.46 47.43
N LEU A 535 -19.97 -22.87 47.25
CA LEU A 535 -19.54 -23.71 46.12
C LEU A 535 -20.05 -25.16 46.23
N ASP A 536 -20.07 -25.73 47.43
CA ASP A 536 -20.59 -27.10 47.67
C ASP A 536 -22.12 -27.21 47.49
N GLU A 537 -22.85 -26.11 47.71
CA GLU A 537 -24.31 -26.06 47.49
C GLU A 537 -24.68 -25.98 45.99
N LEU A 538 -23.81 -25.39 45.17
CA LEU A 538 -23.97 -25.26 43.71
C LEU A 538 -23.66 -26.58 42.98
N VAL A 539 -22.65 -27.34 43.44
CA VAL A 539 -22.31 -28.66 42.86
C VAL A 539 -23.41 -29.70 43.10
N ARG A 540 -24.19 -29.59 44.18
CA ARG A 540 -25.31 -30.51 44.49
C ARG A 540 -26.51 -30.39 43.55
N LYS A 541 -26.62 -29.34 42.71
CA LYS A 541 -27.80 -29.09 41.86
C LYS A 541 -27.66 -29.55 40.40
N GLY A 542 -26.52 -30.12 40.00
CA GLY A 542 -26.42 -30.91 38.76
C GLY A 542 -26.27 -30.12 37.45
N ASP A 543 -25.74 -28.90 37.50
CA ASP A 543 -25.42 -28.13 36.29
C ASP A 543 -23.93 -28.30 35.94
N VAL A 544 -23.65 -28.86 34.76
CA VAL A 544 -22.30 -29.08 34.24
C VAL A 544 -21.76 -27.76 33.69
N VAL A 545 -20.55 -27.37 34.10
CA VAL A 545 -19.83 -26.18 33.63
C VAL A 545 -18.48 -26.61 33.08
N GLU A 546 -18.14 -26.24 31.85
CA GLU A 546 -16.76 -26.34 31.34
C GLU A 546 -16.04 -24.99 31.46
N GLN A 547 -14.78 -25.05 31.88
CA GLN A 547 -13.96 -23.89 32.21
C GLN A 547 -13.15 -23.45 30.98
N PHE A 548 -13.27 -22.17 30.60
CA PHE A 548 -12.31 -21.50 29.72
C PHE A 548 -11.96 -20.12 30.28
N SER A 549 -10.66 -19.82 30.28
CA SER A 549 -9.97 -18.58 30.67
C SER A 549 -10.86 -17.38 31.04
N GLY A 550 -11.21 -17.29 32.33
CA GLY A 550 -11.58 -16.02 32.97
C GLY A 550 -13.00 -15.49 32.75
N PHE A 551 -13.94 -16.28 32.22
CA PHE A 551 -15.38 -15.96 32.30
C PHE A 551 -16.25 -17.23 32.37
N TYR A 552 -17.31 -17.20 33.18
CA TYR A 552 -18.35 -18.23 33.18
C TYR A 552 -19.54 -17.76 32.35
N LYS A 553 -19.95 -18.56 31.36
CA LYS A 553 -21.23 -18.41 30.67
C LYS A 553 -22.19 -19.48 31.20
N LYS A 554 -23.36 -19.07 31.67
CA LYS A 554 -24.47 -19.97 31.99
C LYS A 554 -25.13 -20.41 30.67
N VAL A 555 -25.33 -21.71 30.47
CA VAL A 555 -26.25 -22.24 29.43
C VAL A 555 -27.62 -22.42 30.05
#